data_AF-A0A7V5G9K4-F1
#
_entry.id   AF-A0A7V5G9K4-F1
#
_cell.length_a   1.000
_cell.length_b   1.000
_cell.length_c   1.000
_cell.angle_alpha   90.00
_cell.angle_beta   90.00
_cell.angle_gamma   90.00
#
_symmetry.space_group_name_H-M   'P 1'
#
loop_
_entity.id
_entity.type
_entity.pdbx_description
1 polymer ?
#
loop_
_entity_poly.entity_id
_entity_poly.type
_entity_poly.pdbx_seq_one_letter_code
_entity_poly.pdbx_strand_id
1 'polypeptide(L)'
;MKTEEKALRYYQLADDFATRMFYSKAIVYYKQSLALYLSLAKHNPADHCLPIAHIFSNLSIIYMSIEELKRCEELHENALRMYRVLVKTDYQKYAAELVGCIIDGVRYLNQHTVTLYEAKMILNQMEEGQTKDDLEKVVR
;
A
#
# COMPACT_ATOMS: atom_id res chain seq x y z
N MET A 1 15.07 20.69 7.52
CA MET A 1 14.09 19.91 6.75
C MET A 1 12.97 19.53 7.69
N LYS A 2 11.71 19.80 7.33
CA LYS A 2 10.55 19.40 8.14
C LYS A 2 10.52 17.86 8.25
N THR A 3 10.00 17.30 9.34
CA THR A 3 10.00 15.84 9.60
C THR A 3 9.35 15.05 8.46
N GLU A 4 8.28 15.61 7.87
CA GLU A 4 7.57 15.02 6.74
C GLU A 4 8.39 15.03 5.44
N GLU A 5 9.01 16.17 5.10
CA GLU A 5 9.94 16.26 3.97
C GLU A 5 11.06 15.22 4.10
N LYS A 6 11.58 15.03 5.32
CA LYS A 6 12.61 14.02 5.60
C LYS A 6 12.10 12.59 5.35
N ALA A 7 10.89 12.28 5.80
CA ALA A 7 10.25 10.98 5.59
C ALA A 7 10.09 10.68 4.10
N LEU A 8 9.60 11.67 3.34
CA LEU A 8 9.43 11.57 1.90
C LEU A 8 10.77 11.40 1.17
N ARG A 9 11.81 12.14 1.57
CA ARG A 9 13.16 12.00 0.99
C ARG A 9 13.72 10.59 1.19
N TYR A 10 13.55 10.00 2.38
CA TYR A 10 13.97 8.62 2.60
C TYR A 10 13.14 7.62 1.80
N TYR A 11 11.83 7.84 1.67
CA TYR A 11 10.98 7.00 0.83
C TYR A 11 11.47 7.00 -0.63
N GLN A 12 11.66 8.18 -1.21
CA GLN A 12 12.13 8.34 -2.60
C GLN A 12 13.50 7.69 -2.82
N LEU A 13 14.41 7.85 -1.86
CA LEU A 13 15.74 7.24 -1.94
C LEU A 13 15.66 5.72 -1.85
N ALA A 14 14.78 5.20 -1.00
CA ALA A 14 14.54 3.76 -0.89
C ALA A 14 14.01 3.19 -2.21
N ASP A 15 13.10 3.91 -2.88
CA ASP A 15 12.51 3.52 -4.16
C ASP A 15 13.54 3.51 -5.31
N ASP A 16 14.39 4.53 -5.39
CA ASP A 16 15.51 4.56 -6.35
C ASP A 16 16.48 3.38 -6.12
N PHE A 17 16.83 3.10 -4.86
CA PHE A 17 17.66 1.92 -4.55
C PHE A 17 16.95 0.61 -4.88
N ALA A 18 15.64 0.49 -4.63
CA ALA A 18 14.86 -0.70 -4.91
C ALA A 18 14.78 -0.98 -6.42
N THR A 19 14.57 0.06 -7.24
CA THR A 19 14.51 -0.06 -8.71
C THR A 19 15.84 -0.54 -9.29
N ARG A 20 16.95 -0.15 -8.66
CA ARG A 20 18.31 -0.61 -9.02
C ARG A 20 18.70 -1.93 -8.35
N MET A 21 17.77 -2.61 -7.67
CA MET A 21 17.98 -3.86 -6.94
C MET A 21 19.03 -3.77 -5.81
N PHE A 22 19.35 -2.57 -5.32
CA PHE A 22 20.20 -2.35 -4.16
C PHE A 22 19.40 -2.55 -2.86
N TYR A 23 18.88 -3.77 -2.67
CA TYR A 23 17.90 -4.10 -1.62
C TYR A 23 18.36 -3.77 -0.20
N SER A 24 19.63 -4.01 0.15
CA SER A 24 20.14 -3.67 1.48
C SER A 24 20.02 -2.19 1.79
N LYS A 25 20.28 -1.31 0.80
CA LYS A 25 20.14 0.15 0.96
C LYS A 25 18.68 0.56 0.96
N ALA A 26 17.88 -0.02 0.07
CA ALA A 26 16.44 0.23 0.02
C ALA A 26 15.76 -0.08 1.36
N ILE A 27 16.05 -1.23 1.97
CA ILE A 27 15.52 -1.63 3.29
C ILE A 27 15.86 -0.60 4.36
N VAL A 28 17.11 -0.11 4.40
CA VAL A 28 17.54 0.90 5.38
C VAL A 28 16.71 2.17 5.25
N TYR A 29 16.59 2.71 4.03
CA TYR A 29 15.86 3.95 3.82
C TYR A 29 14.35 3.80 3.98
N TYR A 30 13.76 2.67 3.58
CA TYR A 30 12.36 2.37 3.86
C TYR A 30 12.08 2.31 5.36
N LYS A 31 12.94 1.64 6.15
CA LYS A 31 12.79 1.60 7.63
C LYS A 31 12.92 2.99 8.27
N GLN A 32 13.85 3.82 7.78
CA GLN A 32 14.00 5.20 8.26
C GLN A 32 12.77 6.06 7.92
N SER A 33 12.24 5.93 6.71
CA SER A 33 11.01 6.59 6.28
C SER A 33 9.81 6.14 7.12
N LEU A 34 9.66 4.82 7.31
CA LEU A 34 8.58 4.21 8.09
C LEU A 34 8.58 4.72 9.54
N ALA A 35 9.74 4.79 10.18
CA ALA A 35 9.85 5.29 11.54
C ALA A 35 9.36 6.75 11.66
N LEU A 36 9.65 7.58 10.67
CA LEU A 36 9.20 8.97 10.65
C LEU A 36 7.69 9.07 10.39
N TYR A 37 7.16 8.35 9.39
CA TYR A 37 5.73 8.34 9.13
C TYR A 37 4.91 7.77 10.29
N LEU A 38 5.39 6.71 10.97
CA LEU A 38 4.76 6.21 12.19
C LEU A 38 4.75 7.25 13.32
N SER A 39 5.81 8.05 13.45
CA SER A 39 5.84 9.14 14.43
C SER A 39 4.85 10.25 14.08
N LEU A 40 4.72 10.61 12.80
CA LEU A 40 3.78 11.63 12.33
C LEU A 40 2.32 11.16 12.48
N ALA A 41 2.06 9.88 12.18
CA ALA A 41 0.73 9.27 12.29
C ALA A 41 0.17 9.28 13.72
N LYS A 42 1.00 9.40 14.76
CA LYS A 42 0.52 9.56 16.16
C LYS A 42 -0.29 10.84 16.37
N HIS A 43 -0.01 11.88 15.57
CA HIS A 43 -0.68 13.18 15.67
C HIS A 43 -1.70 13.38 14.55
N ASN A 44 -1.45 12.80 13.38
CA ASN A 44 -2.35 12.89 12.24
C ASN A 44 -2.40 11.55 11.46
N PRO A 45 -3.17 10.56 11.96
CA PRO A 45 -3.19 9.22 11.37
C PRO A 45 -3.66 9.22 9.91
N ALA A 46 -4.68 10.02 9.59
CA ALA A 46 -5.35 10.01 8.29
C ALA A 46 -4.39 10.34 7.14
N ASP A 47 -3.52 11.34 7.31
CA ASP A 47 -2.61 11.81 6.26
C ASP A 47 -1.38 10.90 6.05
N HIS A 48 -1.11 10.01 7.01
CA HIS A 48 0.13 9.22 7.02
C HIS A 48 -0.10 7.72 6.89
N CYS A 49 -1.35 7.24 6.96
CA CYS A 49 -1.70 5.84 6.71
C CYS A 49 -1.29 5.35 5.31
N LEU A 50 -1.50 6.15 4.26
CA LEU A 50 -1.17 5.75 2.89
C LEU A 50 0.35 5.59 2.67
N PRO A 51 1.22 6.57 3.03
CA PRO A 51 2.67 6.36 2.97
C PRO A 51 3.16 5.13 3.74
N ILE A 52 2.59 4.86 4.92
CA ILE A 52 2.93 3.67 5.72
C ILE A 52 2.57 2.39 4.98
N ALA A 53 1.37 2.32 4.38
CA ALA A 53 0.91 1.17 3.59
C ALA A 53 1.83 0.90 2.39
N HIS A 54 2.21 1.94 1.64
CA HIS A 54 3.16 1.82 0.53
C HIS A 54 4.52 1.28 1.00
N ILE A 55 5.05 1.77 2.12
CA ILE A 55 6.33 1.29 2.64
C ILE A 55 6.26 -0.18 3.04
N PHE A 56 5.16 -0.61 3.66
CA PHE A 56 4.95 -2.02 3.98
C PHE A 56 4.88 -2.90 2.72
N SER A 57 4.13 -2.49 1.70
CA SER A 57 4.08 -3.18 0.40
C SER A 57 5.46 -3.30 -0.25
N ASN A 58 6.20 -2.19 -0.32
CA ASN A 58 7.51 -2.18 -0.97
C ASN A 58 8.55 -3.01 -0.20
N LEU A 59 8.56 -2.93 1.13
CA LEU A 59 9.43 -3.79 1.95
C LEU A 59 9.05 -5.27 1.79
N SER A 60 7.75 -5.60 1.70
CA SER A 60 7.30 -6.97 1.47
C SER A 60 7.88 -7.53 0.15
N ILE A 61 7.76 -6.78 -0.96
CA ILE A 61 8.33 -7.18 -2.26
C ILE A 61 9.84 -7.38 -2.19
N ILE A 62 10.56 -6.51 -1.48
CA ILE A 62 12.00 -6.65 -1.31
C ILE A 62 12.33 -7.92 -0.50
N TYR A 63 11.64 -8.18 0.61
CA TYR A 63 11.88 -9.38 1.41
C TYR A 63 11.52 -10.66 0.67
N MET A 64 10.50 -10.66 -0.19
CA MET A 64 10.27 -11.75 -1.13
C MET A 64 11.48 -11.96 -2.04
N SER A 65 12.01 -10.88 -2.62
CA SER A 65 13.12 -10.93 -3.59
C SER A 65 14.43 -11.46 -3.00
N ILE A 66 14.58 -11.41 -1.67
CA ILE A 66 15.72 -11.97 -0.94
C ILE A 66 15.36 -13.23 -0.14
N GLU A 67 14.22 -13.86 -0.45
CA GLU A 67 13.74 -15.13 0.13
C GLU A 67 13.50 -15.11 1.65
N GLU A 68 13.30 -13.93 2.23
CA GLU A 68 12.96 -13.72 3.65
C GLU A 68 11.43 -13.76 3.84
N LEU A 69 10.84 -14.91 3.53
CA LEU A 69 9.38 -15.09 3.40
C LEU A 69 8.60 -14.69 4.64
N LYS A 70 9.10 -15.02 5.84
CA LYS A 70 8.43 -14.66 7.09
C LYS A 70 8.24 -13.14 7.25
N ARG A 71 9.28 -12.36 6.92
CA ARG A 71 9.20 -10.89 6.98
C ARG A 71 8.30 -10.36 5.87
N CYS A 72 8.37 -10.96 4.70
CA CYS A 72 7.52 -10.62 3.58
C CYS A 72 6.03 -10.74 3.94
N GLU A 73 5.63 -11.88 4.52
CA GLU A 73 4.27 -12.16 4.99
C GLU A 73 3.81 -11.16 6.05
N GLU A 74 4.61 -10.96 7.10
CA GLU A 74 4.29 -10.01 8.19
C GLU A 74 4.06 -8.58 7.65
N LEU A 75 4.90 -8.12 6.73
CA LEU A 75 4.78 -6.79 6.13
C LEU A 75 3.59 -6.68 5.18
N HIS A 76 3.34 -7.74 4.40
CA HIS A 76 2.19 -7.79 3.51
C HIS A 76 0.87 -7.69 4.29
N GLU A 77 0.74 -8.44 5.38
CA GLU A 77 -0.45 -8.36 6.23
C GLU A 77 -0.65 -6.97 6.83
N ASN A 78 0.45 -6.30 7.21
CA ASN A 78 0.40 -4.92 7.69
C ASN A 78 -0.12 -3.97 6.61
N ALA A 79 0.37 -4.09 5.36
CA ALA A 79 -0.13 -3.31 4.24
C ALA A 79 -1.63 -3.56 3.99
N LEU A 80 -2.04 -4.82 3.95
CA LEU A 80 -3.44 -5.21 3.73
C LEU A 80 -4.38 -4.66 4.83
N ARG A 81 -3.96 -4.73 6.10
CA ARG A 81 -4.70 -4.11 7.21
C ARG A 81 -4.87 -2.61 7.02
N MET A 82 -3.82 -1.91 6.59
CA MET A 82 -3.86 -0.47 6.36
C MET A 82 -4.77 -0.09 5.18
N TYR A 83 -4.66 -0.78 4.03
CA TYR A 83 -5.53 -0.51 2.88
C TYR A 83 -7.00 -0.77 3.18
N ARG A 84 -7.32 -1.81 3.96
CA ARG A 84 -8.70 -2.05 4.42
C ARG A 84 -9.24 -0.94 5.31
N VAL A 85 -8.40 -0.28 6.11
CA VAL A 85 -8.81 0.90 6.88
C VAL A 85 -9.00 2.10 5.96
N LEU A 86 -8.08 2.32 5.01
CA LEU A 86 -8.14 3.42 4.04
C LEU A 86 -9.43 3.36 3.20
N VAL A 87 -9.80 2.21 2.66
CA VAL A 87 -11.03 2.03 1.87
C VAL A 87 -12.30 2.39 2.66
N LYS A 88 -12.31 2.20 3.99
CA LYS A 88 -13.44 2.64 4.83
C LYS A 88 -13.52 4.16 4.99
N THR A 89 -12.41 4.87 4.81
CA THR A 89 -12.36 6.33 4.90
C THR A 89 -12.73 7.00 3.58
N ASP A 90 -12.25 6.43 2.47
CA ASP A 90 -12.55 6.91 1.12
C ASP A 90 -12.45 5.72 0.16
N TYR A 91 -13.60 5.15 -0.17
CA TYR A 91 -13.67 3.94 -1.00
C TYR A 91 -13.14 4.21 -2.40
N GLN A 92 -13.59 5.28 -3.05
CA GLN A 92 -13.24 5.61 -4.43
C GLN A 92 -11.74 5.87 -4.56
N LYS A 93 -11.13 6.48 -3.55
CA LYS A 93 -9.70 6.81 -3.57
C LYS A 93 -8.79 5.62 -3.38
N TYR A 94 -9.16 4.64 -2.54
CA TYR A 94 -8.22 3.59 -2.08
C TYR A 94 -8.57 2.17 -2.50
N ALA A 95 -9.70 1.96 -3.19
CA ALA A 95 -10.14 0.64 -3.62
C ALA A 95 -9.14 -0.03 -4.57
N ALA A 96 -8.53 0.73 -5.48
CA ALA A 96 -7.55 0.21 -6.44
C ALA A 96 -6.28 -0.30 -5.73
N GLU A 97 -5.80 0.43 -4.73
CA GLU A 97 -4.62 0.08 -3.94
C GLU A 97 -4.87 -1.19 -3.11
N LEU A 98 -6.06 -1.35 -2.53
CA LEU A 98 -6.45 -2.58 -1.83
C LEU A 98 -6.48 -3.77 -2.79
N VAL A 99 -7.07 -3.61 -3.98
CA VAL A 99 -7.11 -4.67 -5.02
C VAL A 99 -5.70 -5.07 -5.43
N GLY A 100 -4.82 -4.10 -5.71
CA GLY A 100 -3.42 -4.37 -6.05
C GLY A 100 -2.70 -5.16 -4.96
N CYS A 101 -2.87 -4.73 -3.70
CA CYS A 101 -2.29 -5.45 -2.56
C CYS A 101 -2.82 -6.88 -2.44
N ILE A 102 -4.12 -7.13 -2.64
CA ILE A 102 -4.69 -8.49 -2.61
C ILE A 102 -4.10 -9.37 -3.72
N ILE A 103 -3.99 -8.84 -4.94
CA ILE A 103 -3.43 -9.57 -6.09
C ILE A 103 -1.96 -9.92 -5.84
N ASP A 104 -1.19 -8.98 -5.30
CA ASP A 104 0.21 -9.22 -4.95
C ASP A 104 0.36 -10.34 -3.91
N GLY A 105 -0.51 -10.38 -2.89
CA GLY A 105 -0.50 -11.45 -1.89
C GLY A 105 -0.74 -12.84 -2.49
N VAL A 106 -1.67 -12.94 -3.44
CA VAL A 106 -1.96 -14.22 -4.12
C VAL A 106 -0.80 -14.61 -5.06
N ARG A 107 -0.27 -13.66 -5.83
CA ARG A 107 0.79 -13.91 -6.82
C ARG A 107 2.13 -14.26 -6.20
N TYR A 108 2.47 -13.62 -5.09
CA TYR A 108 3.82 -13.63 -4.53
C TYR A 108 3.95 -14.43 -3.23
N LEU A 109 2.85 -14.59 -2.50
CA LEU A 109 2.86 -15.23 -1.18
C LEU A 109 2.02 -16.51 -1.11
N ASN A 110 1.55 -17.02 -2.26
CA ASN A 110 0.66 -18.18 -2.36
C ASN A 110 -0.57 -18.08 -1.41
N GLN A 111 -1.02 -16.85 -1.11
CA GLN A 111 -2.22 -16.68 -0.31
C GLN A 111 -3.43 -17.27 -1.03
N HIS A 112 -4.39 -17.78 -0.25
CA HIS A 112 -5.56 -18.47 -0.79
C HIS A 112 -6.26 -17.62 -1.85
N THR A 113 -6.49 -18.20 -3.03
CA THR A 113 -7.20 -17.58 -4.16
C THR A 113 -8.61 -17.09 -3.82
N VAL A 114 -9.16 -17.51 -2.67
CA VAL A 114 -10.41 -17.01 -2.11
C VAL A 114 -10.38 -15.49 -1.88
N THR A 115 -9.22 -14.90 -1.58
CA THR A 115 -9.09 -13.44 -1.44
C THR A 115 -9.29 -12.71 -2.78
N LEU A 116 -9.16 -13.38 -3.93
CA LEU A 116 -9.50 -12.78 -5.23
C LEU A 116 -11.00 -12.49 -5.38
N TYR A 117 -11.88 -13.19 -4.64
CA TYR A 117 -13.30 -12.82 -4.61
C TYR A 117 -13.50 -11.46 -3.94
N GLU A 118 -12.72 -11.13 -2.89
CA GLU A 118 -12.74 -9.79 -2.27
C GLU A 118 -12.32 -8.74 -3.30
N ALA A 119 -11.22 -8.97 -4.02
CA ALA A 119 -10.76 -8.06 -5.07
C ALA A 119 -11.80 -7.87 -6.20
N LYS A 120 -12.44 -8.95 -6.66
CA LYS A 120 -13.48 -8.90 -7.68
C LYS A 120 -14.71 -8.10 -7.21
N MET A 121 -15.14 -8.30 -5.96
CA MET A 121 -16.27 -7.56 -5.40
C MET A 121 -15.98 -6.06 -5.32
N ILE A 122 -14.75 -5.69 -4.95
CA ILE A 122 -14.32 -4.29 -4.92
C ILE A 122 -14.37 -3.68 -6.33
N LEU A 123 -13.84 -4.38 -7.34
CA LEU A 123 -13.86 -3.89 -8.72
C LEU A 123 -15.29 -3.67 -9.25
N ASN A 124 -16.21 -4.62 -9.00
CA ASN A 124 -17.60 -4.48 -9.43
C ASN A 124 -18.28 -3.25 -8.81
N GLN A 125 -18.04 -2.99 -7.52
CA GLN A 125 -18.58 -1.83 -6.82
C GLN A 125 -17.99 -0.50 -7.34
N MET A 126 -16.73 -0.49 -7.79
CA MET A 126 -16.13 0.67 -8.45
C MET A 126 -16.84 0.98 -9.78
N GLU A 127 -17.15 -0.05 -10.57
CA GLU A 127 -17.89 0.09 -11.85
C GLU A 127 -19.31 0.63 -11.61
N GLU A 128 -20.03 0.12 -10.61
CA GLU A 128 -21.37 0.62 -10.24
C GLU A 128 -21.34 2.11 -9.85
N GLY A 129 -20.33 2.53 -9.09
CA GLY A 129 -20.12 3.93 -8.72
C GLY A 129 -19.88 4.84 -9.93
N GLN A 130 -19.03 4.40 -10.87
CA GLN A 130 -18.78 5.14 -12.12
C GLN A 130 -20.04 5.25 -12.98
N THR A 131 -20.80 4.16 -13.10
CA THR A 131 -22.05 4.15 -13.88
C THR A 131 -23.06 5.15 -13.33
N LYS A 132 -23.15 5.27 -12.00
CA LYS A 132 -24.03 6.24 -11.34
C LYS A 132 -23.60 7.68 -11.60
N ASP A 133 -22.31 7.99 -11.46
CA ASP A 133 -21.77 9.33 -11.71
C ASP A 133 -21.95 9.75 -13.18
N ASP A 134 -21.82 8.81 -14.13
CA ASP A 134 -22.03 9.08 -15.55
C ASP A 134 -23.52 9.30 -15.89
N LEU A 135 -24.43 8.57 -15.25
CA LEU A 135 -25.87 8.84 -15.36
C LEU A 135 -26.24 10.23 -14.83
N GLU A 136 -25.68 10.65 -13.69
CA GLU A 136 -25.93 11.98 -13.12
C GLU A 136 -25.42 13.13 -14.01
N LYS A 137 -24.35 12.92 -14.79
CA LYS A 137 -23.84 13.89 -15.77
C LYS A 137 -24.71 14.00 -17.02
N VAL A 138 -25.35 12.90 -17.45
CA VAL A 138 -26.21 12.89 -18.65
C VAL A 138 -27.59 13.52 -18.38
N VAL A 139 -28.05 13.49 -17.12
CA VAL A 139 -29.37 14.01 -16.72
C VAL A 139 -29.34 15.48 -16.29
N ARG A 140 -28.16 16.14 -16.29
CA ARG A 140 -27.99 17.58 -16.07
C ARG A 140 -27.78 18.33 -17.38
#